data_AF-A0A1S2QUQ6-F1
#
_entry.id   AF-A0A1S2QUQ6-F1
#
_cell.length_a   1.000
_cell.length_b   1.000
_cell.length_c   1.000
_cell.angle_alpha   90.00
_cell.angle_beta   90.00
_cell.angle_gamma   90.00
#
_symmetry.space_group_name_H-M   'P 1'
#
loop_
_entity.id
_entity.type
_entity.pdbx_description
1 polymer ?
#
loop_
_entity_poly.entity_id
_entity_poly.type
_entity_poly.pdbx_seq_one_letter_code
_entity_poly.pdbx_strand_id
1 'polypeptide(L)'
;MSEKNIFIRTLKTIDELEELRRLESLIWSEYESIPSSQTITAIKNGGMALGAFLEEELIGFQYSFPGFINNKIYLCSHTLGIHPEYRKLGIGEKLKLAQKEESLKMGYDLITWTYDPLETVNGYLNLHKLGAKCSIYVENCYGEMQDELNQGMPSDRFTVEWWIKEASVERPSEYEVDGRLLIWLDRDLNGNCVPLEPVLNQDSSKSFLFVPVPSDFQMIKKINPELALSWRRCTREVFVHYFEKGWSAIDLFRSKSNPKLCYYVLKKL
;
A
#
# COMPACT_ATOMS: atom_id res chain seq x y z
N MET A 1 9.24 28.31 1.99
CA MET A 1 9.77 27.23 1.14
C MET A 1 9.08 27.40 -0.20
N SER A 2 9.81 27.74 -1.26
CA SER A 2 9.21 27.92 -2.59
C SER A 2 8.41 26.67 -2.94
N GLU A 3 7.23 26.86 -3.53
CA GLU A 3 6.49 25.76 -4.16
C GLU A 3 7.41 25.20 -5.25
N LYS A 4 8.15 24.14 -4.91
CA LYS A 4 8.91 23.35 -5.87
C LYS A 4 7.89 22.91 -6.93
N ASN A 5 8.06 23.38 -8.16
CA ASN A 5 7.11 23.15 -9.24
C ASN A 5 7.21 21.68 -9.69
N ILE A 6 6.54 20.79 -8.95
CA ILE A 6 6.49 19.36 -9.26
C ILE A 6 5.32 19.12 -10.20
N PHE A 7 5.60 18.64 -11.40
CA PHE A 7 4.60 18.23 -12.38
C PHE A 7 4.73 16.73 -12.72
N ILE A 8 3.64 16.16 -13.24
CA ILE A 8 3.58 14.75 -13.62
C ILE A 8 3.25 14.65 -15.10
N ARG A 9 3.91 13.72 -15.79
CA ARG A 9 3.62 13.41 -17.20
C ARG A 9 3.82 11.94 -17.49
N THR A 10 3.20 11.46 -18.55
CA THR A 10 3.44 10.13 -19.11
C THR A 10 4.84 10.03 -19.72
N LEU A 11 5.49 8.89 -19.53
CA LEU A 11 6.74 8.51 -20.20
C LEU A 11 6.40 7.59 -21.37
N LYS A 12 6.93 7.90 -22.55
CA LYS A 12 6.56 7.26 -23.83
C LYS A 12 7.75 6.80 -24.65
N THR A 13 8.91 7.42 -24.49
CA THR A 13 10.12 7.09 -25.27
C THR A 13 11.00 6.09 -24.53
N ILE A 14 11.86 5.39 -25.26
CA ILE A 14 12.82 4.48 -24.64
C ILE A 14 13.79 5.23 -23.72
N ASP A 15 14.23 6.43 -24.10
CA ASP A 15 15.16 7.25 -23.32
C ASP A 15 14.56 7.65 -21.96
N GLU A 16 13.28 8.03 -21.95
CA GLU A 16 12.54 8.34 -20.71
C GLU A 16 12.38 7.10 -19.82
N LEU A 17 12.20 5.91 -20.41
CA LEU A 17 12.09 4.67 -19.66
C LEU A 17 13.45 4.21 -19.12
N GLU A 18 14.56 4.52 -19.80
CA GLU A 18 15.90 4.33 -19.24
C GLU A 18 16.16 5.28 -18.05
N GLU A 19 15.66 6.52 -18.08
CA GLU A 19 15.69 7.41 -16.91
C GLU A 19 14.89 6.83 -15.73
N LEU A 20 13.67 6.32 -16.00
CA LEU A 20 12.88 5.61 -15.00
C LEU A 20 13.65 4.43 -14.42
N ARG A 21 14.26 3.59 -15.26
CA ARG A 21 15.02 2.42 -14.84
C ARG A 21 16.23 2.79 -13.98
N ARG A 22 16.94 3.88 -14.31
CA ARG A 22 18.04 4.39 -13.48
C ARG A 22 17.53 4.81 -12.09
N LEU A 23 16.40 5.51 -12.05
CA LEU A 23 15.78 5.90 -10.78
C LEU A 23 15.27 4.68 -9.98
N GLU A 24 14.68 3.68 -10.65
CA GLU A 24 14.29 2.41 -10.03
C GLU A 24 15.50 1.70 -9.42
N SER A 25 16.61 1.62 -10.16
CA SER A 25 17.85 1.01 -9.70
C SER A 25 18.44 1.72 -8.49
N LEU A 26 18.34 3.06 -8.45
CA LEU A 26 18.78 3.86 -7.32
C LEU A 26 17.94 3.63 -6.06
N ILE A 27 16.62 3.41 -6.22
CA ILE A 27 15.69 3.25 -5.09
C ILE A 27 15.80 1.86 -4.47
N TRP A 28 15.93 0.82 -5.29
CA TRP A 28 15.93 -0.58 -4.86
C TRP A 28 17.27 -1.24 -5.16
N SER A 29 17.48 -1.68 -6.40
CA SER A 29 18.77 -2.18 -6.90
C SER A 29 18.72 -2.37 -8.41
N GLU A 30 19.89 -2.51 -9.05
CA GLU A 30 19.96 -2.81 -10.49
C GLU A 30 19.28 -4.15 -10.84
N TYR A 31 19.39 -5.15 -9.95
CA TYR A 31 18.81 -6.48 -10.15
C TYR A 31 17.28 -6.50 -10.05
N GLU A 32 16.70 -5.55 -9.32
CA GLU A 32 15.25 -5.39 -9.20
C GLU A 32 14.66 -4.47 -10.27
N SER A 33 15.51 -3.74 -11.02
CA SER A 33 15.06 -2.83 -12.06
C SER A 33 14.48 -3.56 -13.27
N ILE A 34 13.36 -3.06 -13.77
CA ILE A 34 12.66 -3.66 -14.91
C ILE A 34 13.33 -3.17 -16.20
N PRO A 35 13.70 -4.08 -17.11
CA PRO A 35 14.26 -3.67 -18.40
C PRO A 35 13.27 -2.78 -19.16
N SER A 36 13.73 -1.64 -19.66
CA SER A 36 12.89 -0.68 -20.39
C SER A 36 12.23 -1.29 -21.63
N SER A 37 12.84 -2.32 -22.22
CA SER A 37 12.27 -3.11 -23.31
C SER A 37 11.01 -3.88 -22.90
N GLN A 38 10.94 -4.35 -21.65
CA GLN A 38 9.70 -4.89 -21.09
C GLN A 38 8.71 -3.73 -20.92
N THR A 39 9.10 -2.69 -20.19
CA THR A 39 8.22 -1.57 -19.81
C THR A 39 7.52 -0.96 -21.03
N ILE A 40 8.27 -0.69 -22.11
CA ILE A 40 7.70 -0.18 -23.36
C ILE A 40 6.73 -1.18 -24.02
N THR A 41 7.02 -2.48 -23.93
CA THR A 41 6.14 -3.53 -24.45
C THR A 41 4.83 -3.57 -23.69
N ALA A 42 4.85 -3.46 -22.35
CA ALA A 42 3.64 -3.37 -21.56
C ALA A 42 2.83 -2.10 -21.88
N ILE A 43 3.48 -0.95 -22.02
CA ILE A 43 2.84 0.32 -22.41
C ILE A 43 2.12 0.18 -23.75
N LYS A 44 2.76 -0.43 -24.75
CA LYS A 44 2.14 -0.70 -26.07
C LYS A 44 0.90 -1.59 -26.00
N ASN A 45 0.74 -2.37 -24.94
CA ASN A 45 -0.37 -3.30 -24.75
C ASN A 45 -1.40 -2.80 -23.71
N GLY A 46 -1.40 -1.50 -23.38
CA GLY A 46 -2.38 -0.90 -22.46
C GLY A 46 -1.84 -0.64 -21.06
N GLY A 47 -0.53 -0.74 -20.86
CA GLY A 47 0.14 -0.25 -19.65
C GLY A 47 0.41 1.26 -19.71
N MET A 48 1.01 1.80 -18.64
CA MET A 48 1.45 3.20 -18.58
C MET A 48 2.66 3.33 -17.67
N ALA A 49 3.50 4.34 -17.95
CA ALA A 49 4.49 4.85 -17.02
C ALA A 49 4.29 6.36 -16.85
N LEU A 50 4.37 6.83 -15.61
CA LEU A 50 4.30 8.23 -15.23
C LEU A 50 5.59 8.63 -14.53
N GLY A 51 6.09 9.83 -14.83
CA GLY A 51 7.21 10.44 -14.13
C GLY A 51 6.76 11.70 -13.39
N ALA A 52 7.26 11.88 -12.17
CA ALA A 52 7.18 13.13 -11.41
C ALA A 52 8.50 13.87 -11.56
N PHE A 53 8.43 15.13 -11.99
CA PHE A 53 9.59 15.94 -12.30
C PHE A 53 9.68 17.15 -11.38
N LEU A 54 10.90 17.50 -10.98
CA LEU A 54 11.23 18.81 -10.45
C LEU A 54 12.14 19.49 -11.47
N GLU A 55 11.64 20.53 -12.11
CA GLU A 55 12.29 21.11 -13.29
C GLU A 55 12.46 20.03 -14.37
N GLU A 56 13.69 19.65 -14.71
CA GLU A 56 13.99 18.59 -15.68
C GLU A 56 14.34 17.24 -15.02
N GLU A 57 14.52 17.21 -13.70
CA GLU A 57 14.94 16.01 -12.97
C GLU A 57 13.76 15.08 -12.68
N LEU A 58 13.87 13.81 -13.08
CA LEU A 58 12.93 12.76 -12.70
C LEU A 58 13.15 12.36 -11.23
N ILE A 59 12.21 12.72 -10.36
CA ILE A 59 12.31 12.53 -8.90
C ILE A 59 11.34 11.47 -8.35
N GLY A 60 10.49 10.90 -9.20
CA GLY A 60 9.60 9.81 -8.85
C GLY A 60 8.92 9.24 -10.08
N PHE A 61 8.38 8.03 -9.96
CA PHE A 61 7.71 7.38 -11.08
C PHE A 61 6.64 6.40 -10.61
N GLN A 62 5.79 6.01 -11.56
CA GLN A 62 4.75 5.00 -11.38
C GLN A 62 4.68 4.16 -12.67
N TYR A 63 4.74 2.83 -12.56
CA TYR A 63 4.60 1.92 -13.69
C TYR A 63 3.45 0.94 -13.49
N SER A 64 2.64 0.76 -14.54
CA SER A 64 1.49 -0.14 -14.56
C SER A 64 1.37 -0.94 -15.85
N PHE A 65 0.75 -2.12 -15.77
CA PHE A 65 0.47 -2.98 -16.92
C PHE A 65 -0.95 -3.59 -16.82
N PRO A 66 -1.57 -3.99 -17.94
CA PRO A 66 -2.89 -4.62 -17.93
C PRO A 66 -2.84 -6.01 -17.28
N GLY A 67 -3.78 -6.28 -16.39
CA GLY A 67 -4.11 -7.60 -15.91
C GLY A 67 -5.45 -8.07 -16.47
N PHE A 68 -5.63 -9.39 -16.55
CA PHE A 68 -6.88 -10.01 -16.94
C PHE A 68 -7.18 -11.20 -16.04
N ILE A 69 -8.33 -11.16 -15.38
CA ILE A 69 -8.81 -12.26 -14.55
C ILE A 69 -10.34 -12.33 -14.63
N ASN A 70 -10.91 -13.53 -14.73
CA ASN A 70 -12.37 -13.76 -14.72
C ASN A 70 -13.16 -12.82 -15.68
N ASN A 71 -12.71 -12.69 -16.93
CA ASN A 71 -13.29 -11.80 -17.94
C ASN A 71 -13.28 -10.31 -17.61
N LYS A 72 -12.43 -9.89 -16.67
CA LYS A 72 -12.25 -8.49 -16.28
C LYS A 72 -10.84 -8.03 -16.57
N ILE A 73 -10.74 -6.97 -17.36
CA ILE A 73 -9.49 -6.23 -17.58
C ILE A 73 -9.35 -5.23 -16.44
N TYR A 74 -8.17 -5.14 -15.85
CA TYR A 74 -7.83 -4.17 -14.82
C TYR A 74 -6.40 -3.66 -15.03
N LEU A 75 -6.03 -2.56 -14.38
CA LEU A 75 -4.67 -2.06 -14.42
C LEU A 75 -3.90 -2.51 -13.17
N CYS A 76 -2.86 -3.32 -13.34
CA CYS A 76 -1.94 -3.68 -12.26
C CYS A 76 -0.94 -2.53 -12.06
N SER A 77 -1.02 -1.85 -10.92
CA SER A 77 -0.07 -0.82 -10.51
C SER A 77 1.16 -1.48 -9.88
N HIS A 78 2.19 -1.71 -10.68
CA HIS A 78 3.32 -2.56 -10.29
C HIS A 78 4.31 -1.88 -9.35
N THR A 79 4.95 -0.80 -9.80
CA THR A 79 5.97 -0.07 -9.01
C THR A 79 5.62 1.41 -8.90
N LEU A 80 5.94 1.99 -7.74
CA LEU A 80 5.90 3.43 -7.49
C LEU A 80 7.13 3.79 -6.66
N GLY A 81 8.03 4.54 -7.27
CA GLY A 81 9.30 4.94 -6.68
C GLY A 81 9.36 6.44 -6.45
N ILE A 82 9.95 6.86 -5.34
CA ILE A 82 10.29 8.27 -5.09
C ILE A 82 11.76 8.32 -4.71
N HIS A 83 12.50 9.20 -5.38
CA HIS A 83 13.90 9.46 -5.09
C HIS A 83 14.08 9.78 -3.60
N PRO A 84 15.06 9.18 -2.89
CA PRO A 84 15.17 9.26 -1.44
C PRO A 84 15.15 10.68 -0.86
N GLU A 85 15.81 11.63 -1.52
CA GLU A 85 15.90 13.03 -1.09
C GLU A 85 14.59 13.82 -1.25
N TYR A 86 13.66 13.33 -2.07
CA TYR A 86 12.38 13.98 -2.37
C TYR A 86 11.19 13.30 -1.70
N ARG A 87 11.44 12.31 -0.82
CA ARG A 87 10.40 11.66 -0.02
C ARG A 87 9.71 12.68 0.90
N LYS A 88 8.46 12.38 1.28
CA LYS A 88 7.60 13.23 2.15
C LYS A 88 7.10 14.54 1.51
N LEU A 89 7.30 14.74 0.20
CA LEU A 89 6.74 15.88 -0.56
C LEU A 89 5.35 15.60 -1.18
N GLY A 90 4.67 14.52 -0.77
CA GLY A 90 3.35 14.14 -1.31
C GLY A 90 3.37 13.60 -2.76
N ILE A 91 4.55 13.34 -3.32
CA ILE A 91 4.71 12.91 -4.73
C ILE A 91 3.95 11.62 -5.04
N GLY A 92 3.95 10.64 -4.12
CA GLY A 92 3.24 9.38 -4.31
C GLY A 92 1.72 9.54 -4.46
N GLU A 93 1.12 10.45 -3.69
CA GLU A 93 -0.30 10.80 -3.83
C GLU A 93 -0.57 11.45 -5.19
N LYS A 94 0.26 12.41 -5.60
CA LYS A 94 0.15 13.05 -6.91
C LYS A 94 0.27 12.03 -8.06
N LEU A 95 1.24 11.12 -8.01
CA LEU A 95 1.43 10.06 -9.01
C LEU A 95 0.21 9.12 -9.10
N LYS A 96 -0.36 8.73 -7.97
CA LYS A 96 -1.56 7.89 -7.93
C LYS A 96 -2.80 8.60 -8.47
N LEU A 97 -2.96 9.89 -8.20
CA LEU A 97 -4.06 10.68 -8.76
C LEU A 97 -3.91 10.84 -10.29
N ALA A 98 -2.70 11.10 -10.77
CA ALA A 98 -2.41 11.12 -12.20
C ALA A 98 -2.63 9.74 -12.86
N GLN A 99 -2.25 8.66 -12.18
CA GLN A 99 -2.54 7.28 -12.63
C GLN A 99 -4.04 7.07 -12.78
N LYS A 100 -4.86 7.49 -11.80
CA LYS A 100 -6.32 7.43 -11.90
C LYS A 100 -6.84 8.20 -13.11
N GLU A 101 -6.36 9.43 -13.33
CA GLU A 101 -6.79 10.26 -14.45
C GLU A 101 -6.49 9.60 -15.81
N GLU A 102 -5.25 9.14 -16.01
CA GLU A 102 -4.86 8.45 -17.25
C GLU A 102 -5.58 7.10 -17.42
N SER A 103 -5.80 6.37 -16.32
CA SER A 103 -6.53 5.09 -16.35
C SER A 103 -7.97 5.26 -16.83
N LEU A 104 -8.64 6.32 -16.38
CA LEU A 104 -10.00 6.66 -16.83
C LEU A 104 -10.02 6.99 -18.34
N LYS A 105 -9.03 7.74 -18.85
CA LYS A 105 -8.88 8.04 -20.28
C LYS A 105 -8.68 6.78 -21.13
N MET A 106 -7.98 5.79 -20.58
CA MET A 106 -7.73 4.50 -21.23
C MET A 106 -8.90 3.51 -21.10
N GLY A 107 -9.95 3.85 -20.35
CA GLY A 107 -11.14 3.02 -20.18
C GLY A 107 -11.05 1.99 -19.06
N TYR A 108 -10.08 2.10 -18.15
CA TYR A 108 -10.02 1.25 -16.95
C TYR A 108 -10.99 1.74 -15.86
N ASP A 109 -11.52 0.77 -15.12
CA ASP A 109 -12.42 1.01 -13.98
C ASP A 109 -11.80 0.59 -12.65
N LEU A 110 -10.79 -0.27 -12.72
CA LEU A 110 -10.13 -0.91 -11.59
C LEU A 110 -8.62 -0.81 -11.74
N ILE A 111 -7.96 -0.34 -10.69
CA ILE A 111 -6.51 -0.44 -10.50
C ILE A 111 -6.25 -1.34 -9.29
N THR A 112 -5.37 -2.34 -9.42
CA THR A 112 -4.99 -3.23 -8.32
C THR A 112 -3.49 -3.18 -8.07
N TRP A 113 -3.08 -3.40 -6.82
CA TRP A 113 -1.67 -3.60 -6.45
C TRP A 113 -1.57 -4.32 -5.11
N THR A 114 -0.35 -4.70 -4.76
CA THR A 114 -0.06 -5.29 -3.48
C THR A 114 0.77 -4.38 -2.59
N TYR A 115 0.56 -4.45 -1.28
CA TYR A 115 1.48 -3.86 -0.30
C TYR A 115 1.47 -4.67 0.99
N ASP A 116 2.53 -4.50 1.79
CA ASP A 116 2.60 -5.14 3.10
C ASP A 116 1.63 -4.45 4.10
N PRO A 117 0.69 -5.18 4.72
CA PRO A 117 -0.27 -4.58 5.65
C PRO A 117 0.37 -3.88 6.86
N LEU A 118 1.60 -4.23 7.25
CA LEU A 118 2.31 -3.57 8.35
C LEU A 118 3.07 -2.30 7.92
N GLU A 119 3.18 -2.04 6.61
CA GLU A 119 3.68 -0.77 6.07
C GLU A 119 2.60 0.31 6.12
N THR A 120 2.37 0.87 7.31
CA THR A 120 1.26 1.80 7.56
C THR A 120 1.31 3.11 6.75
N VAL A 121 2.49 3.54 6.28
CA VAL A 121 2.61 4.68 5.35
C VAL A 121 1.91 4.37 4.04
N ASN A 122 2.08 3.14 3.53
CA ASN A 122 1.40 2.67 2.32
C ASN A 122 -0.08 2.46 2.59
N GLY A 123 -0.45 1.88 3.74
CA GLY A 123 -1.85 1.71 4.14
C GLY A 123 -2.60 3.06 4.22
N TYR A 124 -1.96 4.10 4.73
CA TYR A 124 -2.54 5.44 4.83
C TYR A 124 -2.74 6.06 3.45
N LEU A 125 -1.74 5.97 2.57
CA LEU A 125 -1.91 6.42 1.17
C LEU A 125 -3.03 5.63 0.49
N ASN A 126 -2.96 4.30 0.50
CA ASN A 126 -3.83 3.43 -0.28
C ASN A 126 -5.29 3.51 0.18
N LEU A 127 -5.54 3.37 1.48
CA LEU A 127 -6.90 3.29 2.01
C LEU A 127 -7.44 4.68 2.37
N HIS A 128 -6.69 5.45 3.16
CA HIS A 128 -7.18 6.72 3.69
C HIS A 128 -7.24 7.81 2.60
N LYS A 129 -6.12 8.08 1.92
CA LYS A 129 -6.02 9.16 0.92
C LYS A 129 -6.72 8.83 -0.39
N LEU A 130 -6.48 7.64 -0.94
CA LEU A 130 -6.99 7.28 -2.28
C LEU A 130 -8.41 6.68 -2.24
N GLY A 131 -8.82 6.12 -1.11
CA GLY A 131 -10.13 5.48 -1.01
C GLY A 131 -10.17 4.04 -1.53
N ALA A 132 -9.02 3.39 -1.74
CA ALA A 132 -8.98 1.98 -2.11
C ALA A 132 -9.52 1.09 -0.97
N LYS A 133 -9.91 -0.13 -1.31
CA LYS A 133 -10.34 -1.16 -0.35
C LYS A 133 -9.49 -2.42 -0.49
N CYS A 134 -9.37 -3.18 0.58
CA CYS A 134 -8.71 -4.49 0.57
C CYS A 134 -9.62 -5.55 1.18
N SER A 135 -9.81 -6.66 0.47
CA SER A 135 -10.50 -7.86 0.96
C SER A 135 -9.71 -9.13 0.68
N ILE A 136 -8.47 -9.02 0.21
CA ILE A 136 -7.65 -10.15 -0.19
C ILE A 136 -6.33 -10.08 0.55
N TYR A 137 -6.06 -11.14 1.32
CA TYR A 137 -4.80 -11.38 1.99
C TYR A 137 -4.05 -12.50 1.28
N VAL A 138 -2.79 -12.27 0.94
CA VAL A 138 -1.91 -13.27 0.34
C VAL A 138 -0.76 -13.52 1.31
N GLU A 139 -0.75 -14.70 1.92
CA GLU A 139 0.34 -15.13 2.79
C GLU A 139 1.60 -15.41 1.96
N ASN A 140 2.75 -14.89 2.42
CA ASN A 140 4.07 -15.12 1.84
C ASN A 140 4.10 -15.00 0.30
N CYS A 141 3.50 -13.93 -0.22
CA CYS A 141 3.17 -13.73 -1.63
C CYS A 141 4.36 -13.90 -2.58
N TYR A 142 5.56 -13.55 -2.13
CA TYR A 142 6.80 -13.56 -2.91
C TYR A 142 7.85 -14.54 -2.39
N GLY A 143 7.53 -15.35 -1.38
CA GLY A 143 8.51 -16.22 -0.72
C GLY A 143 9.56 -15.43 0.06
N GLU A 144 10.76 -16.00 0.16
CA GLU A 144 11.93 -15.34 0.77
C GLU A 144 12.42 -14.20 -0.12
N MET A 145 12.38 -12.97 0.42
CA MET A 145 12.87 -11.78 -0.25
C MET A 145 14.20 -11.33 0.35
N GLN A 146 15.12 -10.85 -0.49
CA GLN A 146 16.44 -10.40 -0.06
C GLN A 146 16.56 -8.87 0.09
N ASP A 147 15.54 -8.11 -0.31
CA ASP A 147 15.56 -6.65 -0.19
C ASP A 147 15.48 -6.19 1.28
N GLU A 148 16.10 -5.04 1.58
CA GLU A 148 16.22 -4.52 2.94
C GLU A 148 14.85 -4.38 3.66
N LEU A 149 13.78 -4.10 2.90
CA LEU A 149 12.45 -3.84 3.45
C LEU A 149 11.73 -5.15 3.84
N ASN A 150 11.96 -6.26 3.15
CA ASN A 150 11.25 -7.53 3.37
C ASN A 150 12.10 -8.65 3.99
N GLN A 151 13.43 -8.51 4.02
CA GLN A 151 14.32 -9.55 4.53
C GLN A 151 13.95 -10.02 5.95
N GLY A 152 13.96 -11.35 6.15
CA GLY A 152 13.75 -11.99 7.44
C GLY A 152 12.28 -12.10 7.89
N MET A 153 11.32 -11.79 7.02
CA MET A 153 9.88 -11.86 7.30
C MET A 153 9.11 -12.53 6.16
N PRO A 154 8.00 -13.24 6.45
CA PRO A 154 7.07 -13.67 5.41
C PRO A 154 6.54 -12.48 4.61
N SER A 155 6.54 -12.60 3.28
CA SER A 155 6.17 -11.54 2.34
C SER A 155 4.66 -11.39 2.20
N ASP A 156 3.94 -11.27 3.32
CA ASP A 156 2.48 -11.16 3.29
C ASP A 156 2.05 -9.86 2.61
N ARG A 157 0.96 -9.94 1.83
CA ARG A 157 0.44 -8.83 1.05
C ARG A 157 -1.07 -8.68 1.19
N PHE A 158 -1.50 -7.44 1.30
CA PHE A 158 -2.82 -7.02 0.88
C PHE A 158 -2.83 -6.88 -0.63
N THR A 159 -3.84 -7.46 -1.30
CA THR A 159 -4.17 -7.07 -2.68
C THR A 159 -5.30 -6.05 -2.62
N VAL A 160 -4.97 -4.80 -2.89
CA VAL A 160 -5.94 -3.69 -2.86
C VAL A 160 -6.60 -3.49 -4.21
N GLU A 161 -7.85 -3.07 -4.14
CA GLU A 161 -8.67 -2.68 -5.28
C GLU A 161 -9.02 -1.20 -5.17
N TRP A 162 -8.71 -0.45 -6.22
CA TRP A 162 -9.14 0.93 -6.37
C TRP A 162 -10.09 1.05 -7.55
N TRP A 163 -11.38 1.09 -7.22
CA TRP A 163 -12.47 1.27 -8.16
C TRP A 163 -12.61 2.75 -8.51
N ILE A 164 -11.93 3.18 -9.58
CA ILE A 164 -11.69 4.60 -9.85
C ILE A 164 -12.90 5.35 -10.43
N LYS A 165 -13.94 4.64 -10.87
CA LYS A 165 -15.24 5.19 -11.28
C LYS A 165 -16.28 5.21 -10.15
N GLU A 166 -16.06 4.44 -9.09
CA GLU A 166 -17.00 4.35 -7.97
C GLU A 166 -16.75 5.48 -6.97
N ALA A 167 -17.80 5.86 -6.23
CA ALA A 167 -17.64 6.71 -5.07
C ALA A 167 -16.88 5.96 -3.98
N SER A 168 -16.02 6.67 -3.25
CA SER A 168 -15.36 6.10 -2.07
C SER A 168 -16.40 5.70 -1.03
N VAL A 169 -16.14 4.63 -0.29
CA VAL A 169 -16.97 4.23 0.87
C VAL A 169 -17.12 5.41 1.83
N GLU A 170 -18.35 5.74 2.23
CA GLU A 170 -18.60 6.78 3.21
C GLU A 170 -17.95 6.46 4.56
N ARG A 171 -17.27 7.45 5.13
CA ARG A 171 -16.51 7.36 6.38
C ARG A 171 -16.92 8.51 7.30
N PRO A 172 -17.03 8.28 8.62
CA PRO A 172 -17.19 9.37 9.56
C PRO A 172 -15.92 10.24 9.59
N SER A 173 -16.05 11.48 10.07
CA SER A 173 -14.89 12.37 10.29
C SER A 173 -13.95 11.84 11.38
N GLU A 174 -14.48 11.11 12.36
CA GLU A 174 -13.73 10.46 13.42
C GLU A 174 -14.30 9.06 13.72
N TYR A 175 -13.42 8.13 14.10
CA TYR A 175 -13.81 6.79 14.53
C TYR A 175 -13.73 6.65 16.05
N GLU A 176 -14.77 6.06 16.64
CA GLU A 176 -14.78 5.67 18.04
C GLU A 176 -14.28 4.23 18.20
N VAL A 177 -13.03 4.09 18.66
CA VAL A 177 -12.39 2.81 18.95
C VAL A 177 -12.78 2.35 20.37
N ASP A 178 -14.08 2.15 20.61
CA ASP A 178 -14.59 1.64 21.88
C ASP A 178 -14.90 0.14 21.78
N GLY A 179 -14.13 -0.71 22.48
CA GLY A 179 -14.36 -2.16 22.62
C GLY A 179 -14.32 -3.03 21.35
N ARG A 180 -14.19 -2.44 20.16
CA ARG A 180 -14.25 -3.12 18.85
C ARG A 180 -12.87 -3.42 18.26
N LEU A 181 -11.89 -3.65 19.14
CA LEU A 181 -10.55 -4.06 18.75
C LEU A 181 -10.53 -5.55 18.41
N LEU A 182 -9.85 -5.89 17.33
CA LEU A 182 -9.67 -7.26 16.86
C LEU A 182 -8.36 -7.89 17.35
N ILE A 183 -7.53 -7.13 18.05
CA ILE A 183 -6.30 -7.60 18.68
C ILE A 183 -6.18 -6.88 20.03
N TRP A 184 -6.06 -7.64 21.11
CA TRP A 184 -5.74 -7.08 22.42
C TRP A 184 -4.26 -6.72 22.50
N LEU A 185 -3.94 -5.66 23.22
CA LEU A 185 -2.57 -5.15 23.35
C LEU A 185 -2.12 -5.19 24.79
N ASP A 186 -0.90 -5.68 25.01
CA ASP A 186 -0.16 -5.54 26.26
C ASP A 186 1.08 -4.65 26.07
N ARG A 187 1.87 -4.47 27.12
CA ARG A 187 3.15 -3.77 27.11
C ARG A 187 4.28 -4.69 27.56
N ASP A 188 5.36 -4.72 26.78
CA ASP A 188 6.60 -5.35 27.23
C ASP A 188 7.30 -4.49 28.32
N LEU A 189 8.39 -5.04 28.87
CA LEU A 189 9.22 -4.36 29.87
C LEU A 189 9.81 -3.01 29.39
N ASN A 190 9.87 -2.80 28.07
CA ASN A 190 10.35 -1.58 27.44
C ASN A 190 9.20 -0.63 27.06
N GLY A 191 7.96 -0.96 27.43
CA GLY A 191 6.76 -0.18 27.15
C GLY A 191 6.28 -0.25 25.69
N ASN A 192 6.81 -1.17 24.88
CA ASN A 192 6.34 -1.40 23.51
C ASN A 192 5.01 -2.16 23.53
N CYS A 193 4.15 -1.86 22.55
CA CYS A 193 2.90 -2.58 22.40
C CYS A 193 3.17 -3.99 21.84
N VAL A 194 2.65 -5.00 22.54
CA VAL A 194 2.74 -6.41 22.16
C VAL A 194 1.33 -6.89 21.77
N PRO A 195 1.16 -7.51 20.58
CA PRO A 195 -0.10 -8.12 20.22
C PRO A 195 -0.28 -9.39 21.05
N LEU A 196 -1.42 -9.50 21.73
CA LEU A 196 -1.85 -10.73 22.38
C LEU A 196 -2.67 -11.56 21.37
N GLU A 197 -3.78 -12.13 21.83
CA GLU A 197 -4.65 -12.99 21.05
C GLU A 197 -5.56 -12.18 20.09
N PRO A 198 -5.76 -12.69 18.86
CA PRO A 198 -6.74 -12.14 17.95
C PRO A 198 -8.17 -12.41 18.43
N VAL A 199 -9.07 -11.46 18.19
CA VAL A 199 -10.49 -11.56 18.54
C VAL A 199 -11.28 -11.88 17.28
N LEU A 200 -11.66 -13.14 17.10
CA LEU A 200 -12.28 -13.66 15.86
C LEU A 200 -13.80 -13.89 15.95
N ASN A 201 -14.41 -13.53 17.07
CA ASN A 201 -15.83 -13.74 17.34
C ASN A 201 -16.67 -12.45 17.29
N GLN A 202 -16.08 -11.32 16.88
CA GLN A 202 -16.84 -10.09 16.70
C GLN A 202 -17.66 -10.18 15.41
N ASP A 203 -18.98 -10.00 15.52
CA ASP A 203 -19.85 -9.87 14.34
C ASP A 203 -20.80 -8.70 14.56
N SER A 204 -20.28 -7.50 14.34
CA SER A 204 -21.08 -6.28 14.35
C SER A 204 -21.25 -5.77 12.93
N SER A 205 -22.08 -6.47 12.15
CA SER A 205 -22.33 -6.17 10.72
C SER A 205 -22.74 -4.71 10.44
N LYS A 206 -23.22 -3.97 11.44
CA LYS A 206 -23.60 -2.55 11.33
C LYS A 206 -22.53 -1.57 11.83
N SER A 207 -21.36 -2.04 12.25
CA SER A 207 -20.30 -1.24 12.83
C SER A 207 -18.96 -1.46 12.14
N PHE A 208 -18.02 -0.56 12.44
CA PHE A 208 -16.61 -0.74 12.12
C PHE A 208 -15.93 -1.64 13.15
N LEU A 209 -14.96 -2.43 12.68
CA LEU A 209 -14.02 -3.17 13.52
C LEU A 209 -12.61 -2.60 13.32
N PHE A 210 -11.77 -2.70 14.34
CA PHE A 210 -10.46 -2.04 14.33
C PHE A 210 -9.33 -3.05 14.55
N VAL A 211 -8.34 -3.05 13.66
CA VAL A 211 -7.12 -3.85 13.81
C VAL A 211 -5.98 -2.90 14.17
N PRO A 212 -5.45 -2.92 15.41
CA PRO A 212 -4.27 -2.14 15.74
C PRO A 212 -3.05 -2.72 15.01
N VAL A 213 -2.17 -1.83 14.55
CA VAL A 213 -0.89 -2.17 13.95
C VAL A 213 0.16 -1.15 14.41
N PRO A 214 1.45 -1.53 14.49
CA PRO A 214 2.51 -0.59 14.83
C PRO A 214 2.65 0.48 13.75
N SER A 215 2.88 1.73 14.16
CA SER A 215 3.06 2.84 13.23
C SER A 215 4.43 2.82 12.52
N ASP A 216 5.39 2.06 13.04
CA ASP A 216 6.74 1.90 12.50
C ASP A 216 7.18 0.44 12.63
N PHE A 217 6.68 -0.40 11.72
CA PHE A 217 6.98 -1.83 11.71
C PHE A 217 8.45 -2.12 11.41
N GLN A 218 9.10 -1.33 10.54
CA GLN A 218 10.50 -1.52 10.18
C GLN A 218 11.43 -1.30 11.38
N MET A 219 11.15 -0.32 12.25
CA MET A 219 11.90 -0.16 13.48
C MET A 219 11.76 -1.36 14.41
N ILE A 220 10.54 -1.92 14.55
CA ILE A 220 10.32 -3.14 15.36
C ILE A 220 11.06 -4.31 14.74
N LYS A 221 10.98 -4.52 13.42
CA LYS A 221 11.69 -5.57 12.69
C LYS A 221 13.19 -5.54 12.97
N LYS A 222 13.78 -4.34 13.00
CA LYS A 222 15.21 -4.13 13.25
C LYS A 222 15.62 -4.39 14.71
N ILE A 223 14.80 -3.96 15.67
CA ILE A 223 15.15 -4.01 17.10
C ILE A 223 14.76 -5.35 17.74
N ASN A 224 13.59 -5.87 17.39
CA ASN A 224 13.02 -7.08 17.94
C ASN A 224 12.27 -7.89 16.85
N PRO A 225 12.99 -8.72 16.08
CA PRO A 225 12.40 -9.56 15.03
C PRO A 225 11.30 -10.49 15.53
N GLU A 226 11.40 -11.01 16.76
CA GLU A 226 10.38 -11.89 17.35
C GLU A 226 9.06 -11.17 17.57
N LEU A 227 9.12 -9.93 18.09
CA LEU A 227 7.93 -9.08 18.22
C LEU A 227 7.34 -8.69 16.86
N ALA A 228 8.18 -8.44 15.85
CA ALA A 228 7.68 -8.19 14.50
C ALA A 228 7.00 -9.43 13.89
N LEU A 229 7.50 -10.64 14.17
CA LEU A 229 6.84 -11.89 13.78
C LEU A 229 5.51 -12.10 14.51
N SER A 230 5.40 -11.76 15.79
CA SER A 230 4.13 -11.86 16.52
C SER A 230 3.07 -10.92 15.95
N TRP A 231 3.45 -9.68 15.61
CA TRP A 231 2.59 -8.75 14.87
C TRP A 231 2.14 -9.31 13.53
N ARG A 232 3.07 -9.88 12.73
CA ARG A 232 2.76 -10.49 11.44
C ARG A 232 1.73 -11.61 11.59
N ARG A 233 1.96 -12.56 12.48
CA ARG A 233 1.08 -13.72 12.70
C ARG A 233 -0.30 -13.31 13.19
N CYS A 234 -0.36 -12.44 14.21
CA CYS A 234 -1.62 -12.01 14.80
C CYS A 234 -2.48 -11.22 13.79
N THR A 235 -1.87 -10.28 13.07
CA THR A 235 -2.60 -9.51 12.06
C THR A 235 -3.02 -10.36 10.87
N ARG A 236 -2.18 -11.30 10.42
CA ARG A 236 -2.53 -12.28 9.37
C ARG A 236 -3.80 -13.04 9.75
N GLU A 237 -3.84 -13.62 10.94
CA GLU A 237 -4.97 -14.42 11.40
C GLU A 237 -6.27 -13.60 11.40
N VAL A 238 -6.23 -12.37 11.91
CA VAL A 238 -7.37 -11.45 11.87
C VAL A 238 -7.79 -11.14 10.43
N PHE A 239 -6.89 -10.69 9.58
CA PHE A 239 -7.27 -10.26 8.22
C PHE A 239 -7.80 -11.42 7.38
N VAL A 240 -7.14 -12.58 7.40
CA VAL A 240 -7.61 -13.78 6.69
C VAL A 240 -9.02 -14.15 7.16
N HIS A 241 -9.22 -14.26 8.47
CA HIS A 241 -10.51 -14.64 9.05
C HIS A 241 -11.65 -13.69 8.66
N TYR A 242 -11.45 -12.38 8.81
CA TYR A 242 -12.50 -11.41 8.56
C TYR A 242 -12.74 -11.20 7.06
N PHE A 243 -11.71 -11.27 6.22
CA PHE A 243 -11.87 -11.19 4.77
C PHE A 243 -12.67 -12.38 4.21
N GLU A 244 -12.43 -13.61 4.70
CA GLU A 244 -13.25 -14.79 4.36
C GLU A 244 -14.73 -14.62 4.76
N LYS A 245 -15.00 -13.83 5.81
CA LYS A 245 -16.35 -13.48 6.27
C LYS A 245 -16.97 -12.26 5.55
N GLY A 246 -16.34 -11.77 4.48
CA GLY A 246 -16.83 -10.67 3.66
C GLY A 246 -16.53 -9.27 4.21
N TRP A 247 -15.62 -9.14 5.17
CA TRP A 247 -15.14 -7.83 5.60
C TRP A 247 -14.07 -7.30 4.66
N SER A 248 -13.95 -5.98 4.59
CA SER A 248 -12.91 -5.28 3.84
C SER A 248 -12.23 -4.24 4.72
N ALA A 249 -10.91 -4.12 4.63
CA ALA A 249 -10.19 -2.97 5.16
C ALA A 249 -10.45 -1.77 4.22
N ILE A 250 -11.04 -0.72 4.77
CA ILE A 250 -11.48 0.46 4.02
C ILE A 250 -10.74 1.73 4.41
N ASP A 251 -10.03 1.76 5.53
CA ASP A 251 -9.34 2.95 6.02
C ASP A 251 -8.20 2.56 6.96
N LEU A 252 -7.29 3.51 7.22
CA LEU A 252 -6.23 3.40 8.21
C LEU A 252 -5.98 4.79 8.80
N PHE A 253 -6.06 4.92 10.12
CA PHE A 253 -5.74 6.17 10.80
C PHE A 253 -4.76 5.97 11.95
N ARG A 254 -3.98 7.01 12.25
CA ARG A 254 -3.06 7.01 13.39
C ARG A 254 -3.82 7.33 14.67
N SER A 255 -3.53 6.59 15.75
CA SER A 255 -4.14 6.84 17.06
C SER A 255 -3.74 8.20 17.62
N LYS A 256 -4.73 8.97 18.10
CA LYS A 256 -4.49 10.25 18.81
C LYS A 256 -3.91 10.02 20.22
N SER A 257 -4.27 8.92 20.89
CA SER A 257 -3.85 8.62 22.27
C SER A 257 -2.52 7.86 22.34
N ASN A 258 -2.15 7.12 21.30
CA ASN A 258 -0.89 6.39 21.24
C ASN A 258 -0.26 6.52 19.84
N PRO A 259 0.65 7.49 19.61
CA PRO A 259 1.19 7.76 18.28
C PRO A 259 2.03 6.62 17.69
N LYS A 260 2.34 5.58 18.49
CA LYS A 260 3.01 4.34 18.06
C LYS A 260 2.06 3.34 17.38
N LEU A 261 0.75 3.61 17.36
CA LEU A 261 -0.26 2.74 16.78
C LEU A 261 -1.04 3.42 15.66
N CYS A 262 -1.38 2.63 14.65
CA CYS A 262 -2.42 2.92 13.68
C CYS A 262 -3.53 1.88 13.80
N TYR A 263 -4.73 2.20 13.35
CA TYR A 263 -5.88 1.30 13.32
C TYR A 263 -6.40 1.15 11.91
N TYR A 264 -6.33 -0.07 11.37
CA TYR A 264 -7.12 -0.41 10.19
C TYR A 264 -8.58 -0.45 10.55
N VAL A 265 -9.42 0.05 9.66
CA VAL A 265 -10.87 0.05 9.78
C VAL A 265 -11.45 -1.00 8.85
N LEU A 266 -12.13 -1.98 9.43
CA LEU A 266 -12.83 -3.02 8.70
C LEU A 266 -14.33 -2.71 8.66
N LYS A 267 -14.93 -2.90 7.49
CA LYS A 267 -16.36 -2.81 7.25
C LYS A 267 -16.82 -3.99 6.41
N LYS A 268 -17.98 -4.56 6.73
CA LYS A 268 -18.66 -5.53 5.88
C LYS A 268 -19.40 -4.77 4.78
N LEU A 269 -19.02 -4.99 3.52
CA LEU A 269 -19.55 -4.29 2.34
C LEU A 269 -20.66 -5.08 1.65
#